data_AF-A0A0D8YBY6-F1
#
_entry.id   AF-A0A0D8YBY6-F1
#
_cell.length_a   1.000
_cell.length_b   1.000
_cell.length_c   1.000
_cell.angle_alpha   90.00
_cell.angle_beta   90.00
_cell.angle_gamma   90.00
#
_symmetry.space_group_name_H-M   'P 1'
#
loop_
_entity.id
_entity.type
_entity.pdbx_description
1 polymer ?
#
loop_
_entity_poly.entity_id
_entity_poly.type
_entity_poly.pdbx_seq_one_letter_code
_entity_poly.pdbx_strand_id
1 'polypeptide(L)'
;MPTIEDTDSSLRTARSLNVYESNIAICLKAFASKCESLTVEMLRKQFYSLPQPNPKEYVVFGDPSNACKNRYSNIPCLDSSRILLEFLLFESGGGYIHANRVTYPLLRNEFIITQSRIQEGDVFVSSIELRYLANRRTVIHYHWTGWPDCTDRERSDDVFHAETSTRKQNTFVHCSAGVGRSGTIVALEMCLMTIANTLPIDIHAIVCSLRQFRAMAVQTFEQYISLYKLVLLFGQQNGCINSEDVESFYRVLQVARL
;
A
#
# COMPACT_ATOMS: atom_id res chain seq x y z
N MET A 1 42.68 -7.92 -20.34
CA MET A 1 43.12 -7.04 -19.24
C MET A 1 42.09 -5.91 -19.18
N PRO A 2 41.31 -5.76 -18.09
CA PRO A 2 40.43 -4.61 -17.93
C PRO A 2 41.26 -3.32 -17.96
N THR A 3 40.77 -2.26 -18.58
CA THR A 3 41.47 -0.98 -18.60
C THR A 3 41.39 -0.30 -17.22
N ILE A 4 42.34 0.56 -16.87
CA ILE A 4 42.36 1.27 -15.57
C ILE A 4 41.06 2.07 -15.34
N GLU A 5 40.46 2.59 -16.42
CA GLU A 5 39.17 3.30 -16.39
C GLU A 5 37.99 2.37 -16.05
N ASP A 6 37.98 1.12 -16.54
CA ASP A 6 36.95 0.13 -16.20
C ASP A 6 36.98 -0.25 -14.71
N THR A 7 38.18 -0.30 -14.13
CA THR A 7 38.36 -0.58 -12.70
C THR A 7 37.92 0.59 -11.81
N ASP A 8 38.20 1.84 -12.18
CA ASP A 8 37.77 3.03 -11.42
C ASP A 8 36.24 3.23 -11.49
N SER A 9 35.62 2.99 -12.65
CA SER A 9 34.16 3.01 -12.81
C SER A 9 33.47 1.97 -11.91
N SER A 10 33.97 0.72 -11.93
CA SER A 10 33.44 -0.38 -11.10
C SER A 10 33.59 -0.10 -9.60
N LEU A 11 34.71 0.48 -9.18
CA LEU A 11 34.97 0.86 -7.79
C LEU A 11 34.06 2.01 -7.32
N ARG A 12 33.80 3.00 -8.18
CA ARG A 12 32.86 4.09 -7.88
C ARG A 12 31.43 3.58 -7.74
N THR A 13 30.98 2.70 -8.63
CA THR A 13 29.67 2.06 -8.54
C THR A 13 29.53 1.21 -7.27
N ALA A 14 30.54 0.39 -6.94
CA ALA A 14 30.55 -0.40 -5.72
C ALA A 14 30.51 0.49 -4.46
N ARG A 15 31.26 1.59 -4.44
CA ARG A 15 31.23 2.57 -3.35
C ARG A 15 29.87 3.25 -3.22
N SER A 16 29.25 3.64 -4.32
CA SER A 16 27.90 4.22 -4.32
C SER A 16 26.84 3.23 -3.84
N LEU A 17 26.93 1.96 -4.22
CA LEU A 17 26.05 0.89 -3.73
C LEU A 17 26.22 0.68 -2.22
N ASN A 18 27.46 0.61 -1.72
CA ASN A 18 27.72 0.46 -0.29
C ASN A 18 27.17 1.64 0.53
N VAL A 19 27.28 2.87 0.01
CA VAL A 19 26.70 4.06 0.67
C VAL A 19 25.17 4.00 0.66
N TYR A 20 24.56 3.58 -0.44
CA TYR A 20 23.11 3.42 -0.55
C TYR A 20 22.56 2.38 0.44
N GLU A 21 23.17 1.20 0.50
CA GLU A 21 22.80 0.15 1.45
C GLU A 21 22.98 0.61 2.90
N SER A 22 24.06 1.33 3.18
CA SER A 22 24.31 1.93 4.50
C SER A 22 23.21 2.92 4.88
N ASN A 23 22.77 3.78 3.96
CA ASN A 23 21.70 4.74 4.21
C ASN A 23 20.35 4.06 4.46
N ILE A 24 20.01 3.01 3.70
CA ILE A 24 18.82 2.19 3.96
C ILE A 24 18.87 1.61 5.38
N ALA A 25 20.01 1.02 5.77
CA ALA A 25 20.18 0.46 7.10
C ALA A 25 20.02 1.51 8.20
N ILE A 26 20.54 2.73 7.99
CA ILE A 26 20.35 3.86 8.92
C ILE A 26 18.86 4.21 9.06
N CYS A 27 18.12 4.32 7.94
CA CYS A 27 16.68 4.62 7.98
C CYS A 27 15.89 3.55 8.74
N LEU A 28 16.18 2.27 8.49
CA LEU A 28 15.50 1.15 9.14
C LEU A 28 15.81 1.07 10.64
N LYS A 29 17.08 1.29 11.03
CA LYS A 29 17.47 1.36 12.45
C LYS A 29 16.84 2.54 13.17
N ALA A 30 16.78 3.70 12.55
CA ALA A 30 16.11 4.88 13.11
C ALA A 30 14.60 4.62 13.30
N PHE A 31 13.97 3.93 12.35
CA PHE A 31 12.57 3.51 12.47
C PHE A 31 12.36 2.51 13.62
N ALA A 32 13.24 1.51 13.76
CA ALA A 32 13.20 0.55 14.88
C ALA A 32 13.30 1.25 16.25
N SER A 33 14.28 2.15 16.39
CA SER A 33 14.46 2.94 17.62
C SER A 33 13.25 3.82 17.93
N LYS A 34 12.60 4.43 16.91
CA LYS A 34 11.33 5.16 17.11
C LYS A 34 10.25 4.23 17.65
N CYS A 35 10.17 2.98 17.17
CA CYS A 35 9.16 2.01 17.58
C CYS A 35 9.29 1.58 19.05
N GLU A 36 10.50 1.55 19.61
CA GLU A 36 10.73 1.21 21.04
C GLU A 36 10.04 2.19 21.99
N SER A 37 9.90 3.46 21.57
CA SER A 37 9.26 4.52 22.36
C SER A 37 7.73 4.55 22.22
N LEU A 38 7.16 3.75 21.31
CA LEU A 38 5.72 3.76 21.06
C LEU A 38 4.99 2.93 22.11
N THR A 39 3.85 3.46 22.55
CA THR A 39 2.87 2.71 23.34
C THR A 39 1.64 2.40 22.48
N VAL A 40 0.83 1.43 22.90
CA VAL A 40 -0.43 1.13 22.20
C VAL A 40 -1.38 2.32 22.23
N GLU A 41 -1.38 3.10 23.30
CA GLU A 41 -2.21 4.30 23.39
C GLU A 41 -1.78 5.38 22.39
N MET A 42 -0.47 5.58 22.21
CA MET A 42 0.04 6.48 21.17
C MET A 42 -0.35 6.01 19.76
N LEU A 43 -0.25 4.71 19.50
CA LEU A 43 -0.65 4.12 18.22
C LEU A 43 -2.16 4.26 17.99
N ARG A 44 -2.99 4.03 19.01
CA ARG A 44 -4.45 4.24 18.94
C ARG A 44 -4.76 5.70 18.66
N LYS A 45 -4.12 6.63 19.37
CA LYS A 45 -4.30 8.07 19.15
C LYS A 45 -3.95 8.46 17.71
N GLN A 46 -2.84 7.95 17.17
CA GLN A 46 -2.47 8.16 15.76
C GLN A 46 -3.52 7.58 14.81
N PHE A 47 -4.01 6.36 15.05
CA PHE A 47 -5.02 5.75 14.18
C PHE A 47 -6.35 6.51 14.20
N TYR A 48 -6.84 6.88 15.37
CA TYR A 48 -8.11 7.60 15.51
C TYR A 48 -8.01 9.08 15.09
N SER A 49 -6.82 9.66 14.98
CA SER A 49 -6.61 11.00 14.41
C SER A 49 -6.47 11.01 12.89
N LEU A 50 -6.53 9.86 12.22
CA LEU A 50 -6.47 9.80 10.76
C LEU A 50 -7.65 10.56 10.13
N PRO A 51 -7.43 11.24 8.98
CA PRO A 51 -8.47 11.99 8.29
C PRO A 51 -9.73 11.16 8.04
N GLN A 52 -10.88 11.79 8.26
CA GLN A 52 -12.21 11.23 7.99
C GLN A 52 -12.83 11.99 6.81
N PRO A 53 -13.51 11.29 5.90
CA PRO A 53 -14.05 11.92 4.69
C PRO A 53 -15.24 12.83 5.01
N ASN A 54 -15.26 14.02 4.41
CA ASN A 54 -16.37 14.95 4.48
C ASN A 54 -17.38 14.68 3.34
N PRO A 55 -18.70 14.70 3.58
CA PRO A 55 -19.72 14.54 2.53
C PRO A 55 -19.54 15.42 1.29
N LYS A 56 -18.92 16.59 1.43
CA LYS A 56 -18.61 17.49 0.30
C LYS A 56 -17.53 16.96 -0.64
N GLU A 57 -16.75 15.97 -0.21
CA GLU A 57 -15.64 15.41 -0.96
C GLU A 57 -16.04 14.17 -1.78
N TYR A 58 -17.29 13.70 -1.69
CA TYR A 58 -17.78 12.49 -2.36
C TYR A 58 -19.22 12.63 -2.90
N VAL A 59 -19.52 13.76 -3.53
CA VAL A 59 -20.85 14.07 -4.06
C VAL A 59 -21.26 13.07 -5.15
N VAL A 60 -20.34 12.67 -6.03
CA VAL A 60 -20.66 11.74 -7.14
C VAL A 60 -20.98 10.33 -6.62
N PHE A 61 -20.31 9.91 -5.55
CA PHE A 61 -20.63 8.67 -4.84
C PHE A 61 -22.03 8.72 -4.21
N GLY A 62 -22.42 9.87 -3.67
CA GLY A 62 -23.71 10.09 -3.00
C GLY A 62 -24.90 10.26 -3.95
N ASP A 63 -24.67 10.37 -5.26
CA ASP A 63 -25.73 10.48 -6.25
C ASP A 63 -26.58 9.17 -6.29
N PRO A 64 -27.92 9.26 -6.15
CA PRO A 64 -28.79 8.08 -6.18
C PRO A 64 -28.64 7.21 -7.44
N SER A 65 -28.29 7.79 -8.59
CA SER A 65 -28.06 7.06 -9.85
C SER A 65 -26.82 6.14 -9.79
N ASN A 66 -25.91 6.40 -8.85
CA ASN A 66 -24.69 5.62 -8.64
C ASN A 66 -24.79 4.65 -7.45
N ALA A 67 -25.89 4.67 -6.68
CA ALA A 67 -26.05 3.83 -5.51
C ALA A 67 -25.90 2.33 -5.83
N CYS A 68 -26.45 1.86 -6.96
CA CYS A 68 -26.33 0.47 -7.41
C CYS A 68 -24.91 0.07 -7.85
N LYS A 69 -24.03 1.06 -8.09
CA LYS A 69 -22.63 0.86 -8.46
C LYS A 69 -21.72 0.80 -7.22
N ASN A 70 -22.25 1.05 -6.02
CA ASN A 70 -21.52 1.01 -4.76
C ASN A 70 -21.80 -0.31 -4.04
N ARG A 71 -20.75 -1.09 -3.72
CA ARG A 71 -20.90 -2.34 -2.95
C ARG A 71 -21.31 -2.06 -1.51
N TYR A 72 -20.85 -0.93 -0.98
CA TYR A 72 -21.12 -0.47 0.38
C TYR A 72 -21.51 1.00 0.37
N SER A 73 -22.64 1.34 0.97
CA SER A 73 -23.15 2.72 1.04
C SER A 73 -22.38 3.62 2.01
N ASN A 74 -21.63 3.02 2.93
CA ASN A 74 -20.85 3.72 3.96
C ASN A 74 -19.35 3.85 3.63
N ILE A 75 -18.91 3.44 2.43
CA ILE A 75 -17.51 3.54 1.99
C ILE A 75 -17.42 4.54 0.83
N PRO A 76 -17.12 5.82 1.10
CA PRO A 76 -17.16 6.85 0.07
C PRO A 76 -16.05 6.70 -0.97
N CYS A 77 -16.33 7.14 -2.18
CA CYS A 77 -15.35 7.33 -3.25
C CYS A 77 -15.12 8.84 -3.42
N LEU A 78 -13.89 9.32 -3.15
CA LEU A 78 -13.58 10.74 -3.18
C LEU A 78 -13.60 11.29 -4.61
N ASP A 79 -14.23 12.44 -4.81
CA ASP A 79 -14.38 13.08 -6.12
C ASP A 79 -13.05 13.57 -6.70
N SER A 80 -12.16 14.05 -5.84
CA SER A 80 -10.86 14.64 -6.23
C SER A 80 -9.91 13.66 -6.91
N SER A 81 -10.07 12.35 -6.63
CA SER A 81 -9.17 11.30 -7.09
C SER A 81 -9.89 10.16 -7.81
N ARG A 82 -11.22 10.25 -8.00
CA ARG A 82 -11.99 9.18 -8.65
C ARG A 82 -11.56 8.96 -10.10
N ILE A 83 -11.64 7.72 -10.55
CA ILE A 83 -11.51 7.40 -11.96
C ILE A 83 -12.80 7.77 -12.69
N LEU A 84 -12.68 8.54 -13.77
CA LEU A 84 -13.79 8.85 -14.67
C LEU A 84 -13.66 8.00 -15.94
N LEU A 85 -14.68 7.21 -16.24
CA LEU A 85 -14.79 6.47 -17.50
C LEU A 85 -15.35 7.42 -18.57
N GLU A 86 -14.47 8.20 -19.20
CA GLU A 86 -14.85 9.22 -20.19
C GLU A 86 -15.69 8.67 -21.35
N PHE A 87 -15.43 7.43 -21.77
CA PHE A 87 -16.19 6.77 -22.83
C PHE A 87 -17.63 6.40 -22.44
N LEU A 88 -17.98 6.46 -21.14
CA LEU A 88 -19.35 6.26 -20.62
C LEU A 88 -19.92 7.55 -20.02
N LEU A 89 -19.32 8.71 -20.34
CA LEU A 89 -19.71 10.00 -19.73
C LEU A 89 -21.18 10.36 -20.01
N PHE A 90 -21.70 9.97 -21.18
CA PHE A 90 -23.08 10.25 -21.61
C PHE A 90 -24.08 9.16 -21.20
N GLU A 91 -23.63 8.12 -20.51
CA GLU A 91 -24.50 7.07 -19.99
C GLU A 91 -25.03 7.40 -18.58
N SER A 92 -26.03 6.63 -18.13
CA SER A 92 -26.59 6.77 -16.78
C SER A 92 -25.51 6.66 -15.70
N GLY A 93 -25.39 7.70 -14.88
CA GLY A 93 -24.38 7.84 -13.83
C GLY A 93 -22.98 8.24 -14.34
N GLY A 94 -22.88 8.84 -15.53
CA GLY A 94 -21.81 9.79 -15.89
C GLY A 94 -20.39 9.25 -15.83
N GLY A 95 -20.16 8.02 -16.30
CA GLY A 95 -18.84 7.39 -16.27
C GLY A 95 -18.31 7.06 -14.87
N TYR A 96 -19.17 7.04 -13.84
CA TYR A 96 -18.78 6.70 -12.48
C TYR A 96 -18.41 5.22 -12.32
N ILE A 97 -17.27 5.00 -11.68
CA ILE A 97 -16.84 3.72 -11.12
C ILE A 97 -16.26 3.98 -9.72
N HIS A 98 -16.51 3.08 -8.77
CA HIS A 98 -15.98 3.19 -7.40
C HIS A 98 -14.49 2.82 -7.36
N ALA A 99 -13.65 3.73 -7.83
CA ALA A 99 -12.20 3.56 -7.89
C ALA A 99 -11.51 4.92 -7.73
N ASN A 100 -10.42 4.96 -6.96
CA ASN A 100 -9.60 6.15 -6.81
C ASN A 100 -8.17 5.90 -7.27
N ARG A 101 -7.61 6.87 -7.98
CA ARG A 101 -6.19 6.94 -8.29
C ARG A 101 -5.43 7.42 -7.06
N VAL A 102 -4.38 6.70 -6.70
CA VAL A 102 -3.44 7.08 -5.65
C VAL A 102 -2.14 7.50 -6.32
N THR A 103 -1.69 8.70 -5.97
CA THR A 103 -0.40 9.25 -6.39
C THR A 103 0.41 9.59 -5.16
N TYR A 104 1.71 9.29 -5.19
CA TYR A 104 2.63 9.64 -4.11
C TYR A 104 4.00 9.95 -4.73
N PRO A 105 4.72 11.00 -4.29
CA PRO A 105 5.92 11.48 -5.00
C PRO A 105 7.01 10.44 -5.23
N LEU A 106 7.09 9.41 -4.37
CA LEU A 106 8.11 8.38 -4.44
C LEU A 106 7.63 7.08 -5.11
N LEU A 107 6.34 6.95 -5.41
CA LEU A 107 5.83 5.79 -6.15
C LEU A 107 6.29 5.90 -7.61
N ARG A 108 6.81 4.79 -8.13
CA ARG A 108 7.29 4.71 -9.53
C ARG A 108 6.14 4.53 -10.53
N ASN A 109 4.99 4.07 -10.05
CA ASN A 109 3.80 3.74 -10.82
C ASN A 109 2.55 4.23 -10.10
N GLU A 110 1.47 4.42 -10.86
CA GLU A 110 0.19 4.81 -10.29
C GLU A 110 -0.56 3.59 -9.77
N PHE A 111 -1.24 3.76 -8.64
CA PHE A 111 -2.13 2.75 -8.08
C PHE A 111 -3.57 3.16 -8.28
N ILE A 112 -4.42 2.22 -8.67
CA ILE A 112 -5.87 2.41 -8.68
C ILE A 112 -6.46 1.47 -7.64
N ILE A 113 -7.02 2.03 -6.57
CA ILE A 113 -7.70 1.27 -5.54
C ILE A 113 -9.20 1.25 -5.85
N THR A 114 -9.79 0.05 -5.92
CA THR A 114 -11.21 -0.13 -6.23
C THR A 114 -11.84 -1.23 -5.36
N GLN A 115 -13.17 -1.22 -5.25
CA GLN A 115 -13.95 -2.31 -4.65
C GLN A 115 -13.99 -3.53 -5.59
N SER A 116 -14.14 -4.73 -5.04
CA SER A 116 -14.37 -5.93 -5.88
C SER A 116 -15.76 -5.89 -6.52
N ARG A 117 -15.93 -6.61 -7.63
CA ARG A 117 -17.25 -6.90 -8.19
C ARG A 117 -18.10 -7.74 -7.22
N ILE A 118 -19.41 -7.75 -7.47
CA ILE A 118 -20.35 -8.66 -6.81
C ILE A 118 -20.38 -9.95 -7.65
N GLN A 119 -19.41 -10.85 -7.44
CA GLN A 119 -19.54 -12.29 -7.74
C GLN A 119 -18.39 -13.12 -7.17
N GLU A 120 -18.73 -14.36 -6.79
CA GLU A 120 -17.92 -15.37 -6.12
C GLU A 120 -17.05 -16.15 -7.12
N GLY A 121 -15.80 -16.42 -6.73
CA GLY A 121 -14.89 -17.32 -7.43
C GLY A 121 -13.44 -17.14 -6.99
N ASP A 122 -12.73 -18.24 -6.78
CA ASP A 122 -11.30 -18.23 -6.43
C ASP A 122 -10.45 -18.03 -7.68
N VAL A 123 -9.58 -17.02 -7.65
CA VAL A 123 -8.45 -16.89 -8.60
C VAL A 123 -7.13 -16.85 -7.81
N PHE A 124 -5.97 -17.18 -8.40
CA PHE A 124 -4.70 -17.16 -7.66
C PHE A 124 -3.60 -16.40 -8.43
N VAL A 125 -3.34 -16.76 -9.68
CA VAL A 125 -2.67 -15.87 -10.65
C VAL A 125 -3.28 -16.17 -12.02
N SER A 126 -3.70 -15.16 -12.78
CA SER A 126 -4.30 -15.36 -14.10
C SER A 126 -3.77 -14.33 -15.09
N SER A 127 -3.35 -14.81 -16.26
CA SER A 127 -3.08 -13.95 -17.40
C SER A 127 -4.38 -13.77 -18.19
N ILE A 128 -4.89 -12.56 -18.21
CA ILE A 128 -6.15 -12.19 -18.88
C ILE A 128 -5.81 -11.39 -20.12
N GLU A 129 -6.16 -11.88 -21.30
CA GLU A 129 -6.03 -11.11 -22.53
C GLU A 129 -7.27 -10.23 -22.75
N LEU A 130 -7.11 -8.92 -22.61
CA LEU A 130 -8.11 -7.93 -22.95
C LEU A 130 -8.03 -7.60 -24.44
N ARG A 131 -9.19 -7.59 -25.10
CA ARG A 131 -9.33 -7.15 -26.49
C ARG A 131 -10.34 -6.02 -26.58
N TYR A 132 -9.93 -4.92 -27.19
CA TYR A 132 -10.82 -3.81 -27.50
C TYR A 132 -10.49 -3.28 -28.89
N LEU A 133 -11.46 -3.41 -29.81
CA LEU A 133 -11.27 -3.16 -31.24
C LEU A 133 -10.05 -3.95 -31.76
N ALA A 134 -9.09 -3.28 -32.41
CA ALA A 134 -7.86 -3.90 -32.92
C ALA A 134 -6.77 -4.11 -31.85
N ASN A 135 -6.96 -3.61 -30.63
CA ASN A 135 -5.94 -3.62 -29.59
C ASN A 135 -6.08 -4.85 -28.68
N ARG A 136 -4.92 -5.43 -28.32
CA ARG A 136 -4.81 -6.56 -27.38
C ARG A 136 -3.85 -6.16 -26.26
N ARG A 137 -4.22 -6.44 -25.01
CA ARG A 137 -3.37 -6.22 -23.83
C ARG A 137 -3.47 -7.41 -22.90
N THR A 138 -2.35 -7.81 -22.34
CA THR A 138 -2.31 -8.88 -21.33
C THR A 138 -2.29 -8.25 -19.95
N VAL A 139 -3.24 -8.62 -19.10
CA VAL A 139 -3.32 -8.24 -17.69
C VAL A 139 -2.90 -9.43 -16.85
N ILE A 140 -1.99 -9.22 -15.91
CA ILE A 140 -1.65 -10.23 -14.91
C ILE A 140 -2.45 -9.92 -13.65
N HIS A 141 -3.33 -10.85 -13.27
CA HIS A 141 -4.19 -10.75 -12.11
C HIS A 141 -3.65 -11.65 -11.01
N TYR A 142 -3.26 -11.07 -9.88
CA TYR A 142 -2.86 -11.80 -8.67
C TYR A 142 -4.01 -11.75 -7.67
N HIS A 143 -4.46 -12.90 -7.17
CA HIS A 143 -5.47 -12.95 -6.12
C HIS A 143 -4.94 -13.70 -4.92
N TRP A 144 -4.89 -12.99 -3.79
CA TRP A 144 -4.37 -13.50 -2.55
C TRP A 144 -5.50 -13.86 -1.59
N THR A 145 -5.80 -15.15 -1.50
CA THR A 145 -6.86 -15.72 -0.64
C THR A 145 -6.41 -15.97 0.80
N GLY A 146 -5.09 -15.98 1.04
CA GLY A 146 -4.49 -16.33 2.32
C GLY A 146 -4.43 -15.20 3.36
N TRP A 147 -4.95 -13.99 3.07
CA TRP A 147 -4.94 -12.88 4.03
C TRP A 147 -5.99 -13.13 5.14
N PRO A 148 -5.58 -13.42 6.40
CA PRO A 148 -6.52 -13.65 7.50
C PRO A 148 -7.01 -12.32 8.09
N ASP A 149 -8.20 -12.32 8.70
CA ASP A 149 -8.75 -11.11 9.34
C ASP A 149 -7.92 -10.64 10.56
N CYS A 150 -7.04 -11.49 11.07
CA CYS A 150 -6.03 -11.22 12.08
C CYS A 150 -4.64 -11.61 11.55
N THR A 151 -3.70 -10.65 11.52
CA THR A 151 -2.33 -10.87 11.01
C THR A 151 -1.43 -11.47 12.10
N ASP A 152 -1.29 -12.79 12.10
CA ASP A 152 -0.25 -13.49 12.87
C ASP A 152 1.05 -13.60 12.06
N ARG A 153 2.17 -13.77 12.78
CA ARG A 153 3.56 -13.59 12.33
C ARG A 153 3.98 -14.51 11.16
N GLU A 154 3.29 -15.64 10.98
CA GLU A 154 3.73 -16.77 10.15
C GLU A 154 3.49 -16.63 8.63
N ARG A 155 2.80 -15.57 8.14
CA ARG A 155 2.45 -15.41 6.71
C ARG A 155 2.87 -14.08 6.07
N SER A 156 3.89 -13.43 6.64
CA SER A 156 4.36 -12.10 6.17
C SER A 156 5.18 -12.14 4.88
N ASP A 157 5.78 -13.28 4.54
CA ASP A 157 6.63 -13.45 3.35
C ASP A 157 5.86 -13.35 2.02
N ASP A 158 4.59 -13.79 1.99
CA ASP A 158 3.74 -13.75 0.79
C ASP A 158 3.40 -12.31 0.35
N VAL A 159 3.37 -11.35 1.29
CA VAL A 159 3.09 -9.93 1.02
C VAL A 159 4.13 -9.33 0.08
N PHE A 160 5.42 -9.58 0.37
CA PHE A 160 6.55 -8.97 -0.32
C PHE A 160 6.80 -9.56 -1.71
N HIS A 161 6.46 -10.82 -1.92
CA HIS A 161 6.55 -11.48 -3.24
C HIS A 161 5.52 -10.94 -4.25
N ALA A 162 4.30 -10.61 -3.80
CA ALA A 162 3.30 -9.98 -4.66
C ALA A 162 3.71 -8.56 -5.09
N GLU A 163 4.38 -7.82 -4.21
CA GLU A 163 4.75 -6.42 -4.38
C GLU A 163 5.86 -6.21 -5.43
N THR A 164 6.90 -7.05 -5.41
CA THR A 164 8.08 -6.92 -6.30
C THR A 164 7.77 -7.08 -7.79
N SER A 165 6.71 -7.80 -8.16
CA SER A 165 6.33 -8.03 -9.58
C SER A 165 5.52 -6.88 -10.20
N THR A 166 4.98 -5.95 -9.39
CA THR A 166 4.04 -4.90 -9.84
C THR A 166 4.69 -3.54 -10.17
N ARG A 167 5.96 -3.35 -9.78
CA ARG A 167 6.68 -2.06 -9.77
C ARG A 167 6.99 -1.41 -11.14
N LYS A 168 6.55 -1.99 -12.25
CA LYS A 168 6.84 -1.52 -13.61
C LYS A 168 5.64 -0.98 -14.37
N GLN A 169 4.42 -1.12 -13.84
CA GLN A 169 3.19 -0.74 -14.54
C GLN A 169 2.13 -0.19 -13.58
N ASN A 170 1.18 0.58 -14.11
CA ASN A 170 0.01 1.02 -13.35
C ASN A 170 -0.71 -0.20 -12.80
N THR A 171 -0.94 -0.20 -11.48
CA THR A 171 -1.39 -1.39 -10.76
C THR A 171 -2.78 -1.16 -10.16
N PHE A 172 -3.68 -2.10 -10.42
CA PHE A 172 -4.99 -2.14 -9.77
C PHE A 172 -4.90 -2.97 -8.49
N VAL A 173 -5.44 -2.44 -7.39
CA VAL A 173 -5.51 -3.13 -6.11
C VAL A 173 -6.96 -3.11 -5.64
N HIS A 174 -7.50 -4.27 -5.32
CA HIS A 174 -8.85 -4.37 -4.77
C HIS A 174 -8.91 -5.35 -3.60
N CYS A 175 -9.95 -5.19 -2.79
CA CYS A 175 -10.39 -6.17 -1.79
C CYS A 175 -11.92 -6.15 -1.83
N SER A 176 -12.63 -6.42 -0.74
CA SER A 176 -14.10 -6.28 -0.76
C SER A 176 -14.53 -4.81 -1.00
N ALA A 177 -14.20 -3.91 -0.07
CA ALA A 177 -14.53 -2.49 -0.15
C ALA A 177 -13.43 -1.63 -0.82
N GLY A 178 -12.25 -2.21 -1.06
CA GLY A 178 -11.10 -1.48 -1.58
C GLY A 178 -10.58 -0.40 -0.61
N VAL A 179 -10.57 -0.64 0.70
CA VAL A 179 -10.05 0.33 1.69
C VAL A 179 -9.15 -0.29 2.75
N GLY A 180 -9.52 -1.45 3.32
CA GLY A 180 -8.73 -2.13 4.35
C GLY A 180 -7.43 -2.72 3.81
N ARG A 181 -7.47 -4.01 3.39
CA ARG A 181 -6.30 -4.73 2.85
C ARG A 181 -5.63 -4.01 1.68
N SER A 182 -6.42 -3.48 0.74
CA SER A 182 -5.91 -2.69 -0.39
C SER A 182 -5.16 -1.45 0.05
N GLY A 183 -5.69 -0.72 1.05
CA GLY A 183 -5.01 0.43 1.62
C GLY A 183 -3.72 0.04 2.34
N THR A 184 -3.70 -1.08 3.06
CA THR A 184 -2.50 -1.60 3.73
C THR A 184 -1.39 -1.92 2.74
N ILE A 185 -1.69 -2.61 1.63
CA ILE A 185 -0.67 -2.93 0.60
C ILE A 185 -0.12 -1.65 -0.04
N VAL A 186 -0.98 -0.72 -0.43
CA VAL A 186 -0.52 0.53 -1.07
C VAL A 186 0.25 1.41 -0.08
N ALA A 187 -0.16 1.46 1.19
CA ALA A 187 0.59 2.15 2.23
C ALA A 187 1.96 1.49 2.50
N LEU A 188 2.04 0.15 2.47
CA LEU A 188 3.32 -0.56 2.59
C LEU A 188 4.26 -0.18 1.44
N GLU A 189 3.78 -0.17 0.19
CA GLU A 189 4.63 0.21 -0.95
C GLU A 189 5.09 1.67 -0.83
N MET A 190 4.23 2.58 -0.35
CA MET A 190 4.64 3.96 -0.04
C MET A 190 5.75 4.00 1.03
N CYS A 191 5.67 3.18 2.08
CA CYS A 191 6.73 3.03 3.09
C CYS A 191 8.02 2.49 2.47
N LEU A 192 7.95 1.42 1.67
CA LEU A 192 9.12 0.81 1.05
C LEU A 192 9.78 1.74 0.03
N MET A 193 9.02 2.51 -0.73
CA MET A 193 9.58 3.54 -1.61
C MET A 193 10.20 4.70 -0.83
N THR A 194 9.68 5.04 0.34
CA THR A 194 10.31 6.01 1.25
C THR A 194 11.68 5.50 1.72
N ILE A 195 11.77 4.24 2.15
CA ILE A 195 13.03 3.58 2.52
C ILE A 195 13.99 3.52 1.34
N ALA A 196 13.51 3.11 0.17
CA ALA A 196 14.32 2.97 -1.04
C ALA A 196 14.90 4.32 -1.52
N ASN A 197 14.30 5.44 -1.12
CA ASN A 197 14.82 6.78 -1.34
C ASN A 197 15.60 7.34 -0.14
N THR A 198 15.93 6.50 0.85
CA THR A 198 16.72 6.84 2.04
C THR A 198 16.10 7.97 2.88
N LEU A 199 14.76 8.01 2.91
CA LEU A 199 14.00 9.00 3.67
C LEU A 199 13.46 8.42 4.98
N PRO A 200 13.28 9.26 6.02
CA PRO A 200 12.69 8.81 7.28
C PRO A 200 11.23 8.41 7.07
N ILE A 201 10.85 7.27 7.65
CA ILE A 201 9.48 6.73 7.53
C ILE A 201 8.59 7.33 8.62
N ASP A 202 7.44 7.83 8.21
CA ASP A 202 6.34 8.17 9.12
C ASP A 202 5.04 7.51 8.63
N ILE A 203 4.67 6.39 9.26
CA ILE A 203 3.48 5.62 8.88
C ILE A 203 2.21 6.45 9.05
N HIS A 204 2.13 7.29 10.08
CA HIS A 204 0.94 8.13 10.29
C HIS A 204 0.79 9.12 9.13
N ALA A 205 1.87 9.81 8.76
CA ALA A 205 1.85 10.76 7.65
C ALA A 205 1.54 10.08 6.30
N ILE A 206 2.09 8.88 6.06
CA ILE A 206 1.82 8.08 4.85
C ILE A 206 0.34 7.72 4.76
N VAL A 207 -0.26 7.21 5.85
CA VAL A 207 -1.69 6.84 5.84
C VAL A 207 -2.59 8.07 5.75
N CYS A 208 -2.21 9.19 6.38
CA CYS A 208 -2.90 10.48 6.19
C CYS A 208 -2.90 10.89 4.71
N SER A 209 -1.76 10.82 4.03
CA SER A 209 -1.65 11.12 2.60
C SER A 209 -2.48 10.15 1.76
N LEU A 210 -2.42 8.84 2.03
CA LEU A 210 -3.21 7.84 1.32
C LEU A 210 -4.72 8.12 1.45
N ARG A 211 -5.19 8.56 2.62
CA ARG A 211 -6.60 8.88 2.87
C ARG A 211 -7.10 10.14 2.14
N GLN A 212 -6.21 10.99 1.64
CA GLN A 212 -6.58 12.09 0.74
C GLN A 212 -6.98 11.59 -0.66
N PHE A 213 -6.53 10.39 -1.04
CA PHE A 213 -6.86 9.77 -2.32
C PHE A 213 -7.92 8.68 -2.18
N ARG A 214 -7.82 7.82 -1.16
CA ARG A 214 -8.79 6.76 -0.89
C ARG A 214 -9.29 6.88 0.54
N ALA A 215 -10.49 7.44 0.69
CA ALA A 215 -11.12 7.59 1.99
C ALA A 215 -11.16 6.26 2.76
N MET A 216 -10.96 6.34 4.08
CA MET A 216 -10.99 5.18 4.99
C MET A 216 -9.93 4.11 4.71
N ALA A 217 -8.92 4.38 3.87
CA ALA A 217 -7.81 3.46 3.64
C ALA A 217 -7.12 3.07 4.96
N VAL A 218 -6.75 1.79 5.09
CA VAL A 218 -6.30 1.18 6.36
C VAL A 218 -7.42 1.31 7.39
N GLN A 219 -8.34 0.35 7.34
CA GLN A 219 -9.67 0.46 7.94
C GLN A 219 -9.69 0.13 9.43
N THR A 220 -8.82 -0.76 9.89
CA THR A 220 -8.78 -1.20 11.30
C THR A 220 -7.44 -0.88 11.97
N PHE A 221 -7.45 -0.85 13.30
CA PHE A 221 -6.25 -0.59 14.09
C PHE A 221 -5.19 -1.69 13.89
N GLU A 222 -5.62 -2.94 13.71
CA GLU A 222 -4.76 -4.08 13.44
C GLU A 222 -4.04 -3.94 12.09
N GLN A 223 -4.75 -3.47 11.06
CA GLN A 223 -4.16 -3.16 9.75
C GLN A 223 -3.13 -2.03 9.86
N TYR A 224 -3.41 -1.01 10.67
CA TYR A 224 -2.50 0.09 10.92
C TYR A 224 -1.22 -0.38 11.63
N ILE A 225 -1.35 -1.18 12.69
CA ILE A 225 -0.21 -1.80 13.38
C ILE A 225 0.57 -2.72 12.43
N SER A 226 -0.12 -3.42 11.52
CA SER A 226 0.53 -4.32 10.57
C SER A 226 1.55 -3.62 9.70
N LEU A 227 1.35 -2.32 9.37
CA LEU A 227 2.35 -1.54 8.64
C LEU A 227 3.68 -1.42 9.43
N TYR A 228 3.60 -1.19 10.74
CA TYR A 228 4.80 -1.15 11.59
C TYR A 228 5.48 -2.51 11.63
N LYS A 229 4.71 -3.58 11.83
CA LYS A 229 5.22 -4.96 11.83
C LYS A 229 5.94 -5.31 10.53
N LEU A 230 5.32 -5.00 9.38
CA LEU A 230 5.86 -5.32 8.07
C LEU A 230 7.16 -4.56 7.78
N VAL A 231 7.25 -3.27 8.15
CA VAL A 231 8.49 -2.50 7.98
C VAL A 231 9.61 -3.04 8.87
N LEU A 232 9.32 -3.40 10.12
CA LEU A 232 10.29 -4.02 11.03
C LEU A 232 10.77 -5.38 10.49
N LEU A 233 9.84 -6.23 10.03
CA LEU A 233 10.15 -7.52 9.42
C LEU A 233 11.00 -7.36 8.16
N PHE A 234 10.67 -6.40 7.30
CA PHE A 234 11.48 -6.08 6.12
C PHE A 234 12.92 -5.74 6.51
N GLY A 235 13.11 -4.89 7.52
CA GLY A 235 14.46 -4.55 7.99
C GLY A 235 15.19 -5.72 8.63
N GLN A 236 14.49 -6.61 9.33
CA GLN A 236 15.07 -7.84 9.89
C GLN A 236 15.51 -8.81 8.79
N GLN A 237 14.67 -9.03 7.77
CA GLN A 237 14.97 -9.92 6.63
C GLN A 237 16.17 -9.43 5.81
N ASN A 238 16.40 -8.12 5.76
CA ASN A 238 17.55 -7.51 5.08
C ASN A 238 18.76 -7.30 6.02
N GLY A 239 18.77 -7.91 7.21
CA GLY A 239 19.90 -7.84 8.15
C GLY A 239 20.17 -6.44 8.73
N CYS A 240 19.22 -5.51 8.61
CA CYS A 240 19.36 -4.13 9.07
C CYS A 240 18.91 -3.93 10.52
N ILE A 241 17.96 -4.77 10.99
CA ILE A 241 17.33 -4.71 12.32
C ILE A 241 17.50 -6.07 13.00
N ASN A 242 17.77 -6.09 14.31
CA ASN A 242 17.93 -7.33 15.06
C ASN A 242 16.57 -7.91 15.47
N SER A 243 16.51 -9.24 15.67
CA SER A 243 15.27 -9.92 16.10
C SER A 243 14.71 -9.38 17.42
N GLU A 244 15.59 -8.91 18.32
CA GLU A 244 15.19 -8.35 19.63
C GLU A 244 14.39 -7.06 19.49
N ASP A 245 14.78 -6.17 18.56
CA ASP A 245 14.08 -4.90 18.28
C ASP A 245 12.68 -5.18 17.72
N VAL A 246 12.57 -6.22 16.89
CA VAL A 246 11.29 -6.65 16.33
C VAL A 246 10.40 -7.22 17.45
N GLU A 247 10.95 -8.10 18.29
CA GLU A 247 10.22 -8.70 19.42
C GLU A 247 9.80 -7.68 20.48
N SER A 248 10.60 -6.64 20.73
CA SER A 248 10.26 -5.57 21.67
C SER A 248 8.96 -4.88 21.25
N PHE A 249 8.81 -4.58 19.96
CA PHE A 249 7.58 -4.02 19.41
C PHE A 249 6.39 -4.98 19.55
N TYR A 250 6.58 -6.28 19.30
CA TYR A 250 5.49 -7.26 19.50
C TYR A 250 5.07 -7.36 20.98
N ARG A 251 6.00 -7.24 21.94
CA ARG A 251 5.68 -7.20 23.37
C ARG A 251 4.80 -6.01 23.72
N VAL A 252 5.09 -4.81 23.19
CA VAL A 252 4.24 -3.62 23.37
C VAL A 252 2.79 -3.91 22.94
N LEU A 253 2.61 -4.62 21.84
CA LEU A 253 1.27 -4.94 21.31
C LEU A 253 0.54 -6.05 22.08
N GLN A 254 1.26 -7.00 22.68
CA GLN A 254 0.67 -8.09 23.46
C GLN A 254 0.08 -7.60 24.79
N VAL A 255 0.69 -6.57 25.41
CA VAL A 255 0.19 -5.96 26.65
C VAL A 255 -1.21 -5.34 26.47
N ALA A 256 -1.61 -5.01 25.25
CA ALA A 256 -2.93 -4.42 24.95
C ALA A 256 -4.02 -5.41 24.53
N ARG A 257 -3.75 -6.73 24.56
CA ARG A 257 -4.76 -7.79 24.40
C ARG A 257 -5.35 -8.27 25.74
N LEU A 258 -5.03 -7.59 26.84
CA LEU A 258 -5.70 -7.68 28.16
C LEU A 258 -6.66 -6.50 28.32
#